data_AF-A0ABD3XCK6-F1
#
_entry.id   AF-A0ABD3XCK6-F1
#
_cell.length_a   1.000
_cell.length_b   1.000
_cell.length_c   1.000
_cell.angle_alpha   90.00
_cell.angle_beta   90.00
_cell.angle_gamma   90.00
#
_symmetry.space_group_name_H-M   'P 1'
#
loop_
_entity.id
_entity.type
_entity.pdbx_description
1 polymer ?
#
loop_
_entity_poly.entity_id
_entity_poly.type
_entity_poly.pdbx_seq_one_letter_code
_entity_poly.pdbx_strand_id
1 'polypeptide(L)'
;MALCLVSKSFPSDILIIDVVSRIQVRYIRHIHDRRYVSYPNQVIRHIHRTRCLVSKSGPSDTLMIGVMSRIQIRLNSFLYLLTLLSLTFSAIAAALTPDPMVYDNGLQYTRGVFEVISLVMAILTFVSEMNQLRKHKTEYFHDAFNIMDMSSSVLLIALLPLRLTNRREQWHVFAFAYLFWTLRIFKFASVFRQTGAYVQILWRILVNDFFQFAVLFIIILLAFSGAFFLSLRGDDGLYLHNETSTFWGILFVGVRILTEAQPVVQYTGPEGYSPISCILMVCFIFTCCVLLLTIFIAQLSDTYQNVQNDAQRGLEVSRAWIVAKVELNYIYIGKSYRVNRYIPSEDIMDLQEVLDK
;
A
#
# COMPACT_ATOMS: atom_id res chain seq x y z
N MET A 1 35.28 -32.60 -32.75
CA MET A 1 35.35 -31.28 -33.40
C MET A 1 34.94 -30.25 -32.36
N ALA A 2 35.97 -29.67 -31.69
CA ALA A 2 36.00 -28.60 -30.65
C ALA A 2 34.94 -28.66 -29.52
N LEU A 3 35.19 -29.04 -28.25
CA LEU A 3 36.33 -28.93 -27.31
C LEU A 3 36.73 -27.49 -26.92
N CYS A 4 36.46 -27.18 -25.63
CA CYS A 4 37.21 -26.31 -24.71
C CYS A 4 37.03 -24.77 -24.74
N LEU A 5 36.42 -24.21 -23.68
CA LEU A 5 37.07 -23.51 -22.54
C LEU A 5 36.38 -22.21 -22.04
N VAL A 6 36.55 -22.01 -20.72
CA VAL A 6 36.35 -20.80 -19.88
C VAL A 6 34.90 -20.56 -19.44
N SER A 7 34.41 -21.04 -18.27
CA SER A 7 34.94 -20.92 -16.91
C SER A 7 35.58 -19.56 -16.61
N LYS A 8 34.76 -18.55 -16.34
CA LYS A 8 35.12 -17.47 -15.41
C LYS A 8 33.94 -17.15 -14.49
N SER A 9 33.93 -17.83 -13.35
CA SER A 9 33.43 -17.30 -12.09
C SER A 9 34.28 -16.08 -11.72
N PHE A 10 33.68 -14.90 -11.56
CA PHE A 10 34.10 -13.74 -10.73
C PHE A 10 33.13 -12.55 -10.96
N PRO A 11 32.99 -11.59 -10.03
CA PRO A 11 31.73 -11.27 -9.36
C PRO A 11 31.05 -10.04 -9.96
N SER A 12 29.78 -10.18 -10.35
CA SER A 12 28.93 -9.13 -10.90
C SER A 12 28.27 -8.23 -9.85
N ASP A 13 28.64 -8.33 -8.56
CA ASP A 13 28.00 -7.57 -7.47
C ASP A 13 28.78 -6.31 -7.03
N ILE A 14 30.06 -6.17 -7.37
CA ILE A 14 30.86 -4.97 -7.07
C ILE A 14 30.67 -3.89 -8.15
N LEU A 15 30.43 -4.30 -9.40
CA LEU A 15 30.23 -3.37 -10.52
C LEU A 15 28.88 -2.65 -10.46
N ILE A 16 27.86 -3.25 -9.83
CA ILE A 16 26.53 -2.66 -9.71
C ILE A 16 26.56 -1.44 -8.78
N ILE A 17 27.39 -1.44 -7.74
CA ILE A 17 27.50 -0.31 -6.81
C ILE A 17 28.26 0.86 -7.46
N ASP A 18 29.28 0.57 -8.28
CA ASP A 18 30.09 1.61 -8.93
C ASP A 18 29.43 2.19 -10.19
N VAL A 19 28.65 1.39 -10.94
CA VAL A 19 27.84 1.86 -12.07
C VAL A 19 26.62 2.68 -11.60
N VAL A 20 25.94 2.26 -10.52
CA VAL A 20 24.86 3.06 -9.91
C VAL A 20 25.40 4.39 -9.36
N SER A 21 26.64 4.38 -8.83
CA SER A 21 27.36 5.58 -8.37
C SER A 21 27.68 6.57 -9.51
N ARG A 22 28.09 6.11 -10.71
CA ARG A 22 28.33 6.99 -11.87
C ARG A 22 27.06 7.51 -12.52
N ILE A 23 25.97 6.74 -12.53
CA ILE A 23 24.67 7.17 -13.06
C ILE A 23 24.02 8.22 -12.14
N GLN A 24 24.15 8.08 -10.81
CA GLN A 24 23.59 9.01 -9.83
C GLN A 24 24.26 10.40 -9.84
N VAL A 25 25.58 10.49 -10.09
CA VAL A 25 26.30 11.78 -10.17
C VAL A 25 25.88 12.58 -11.40
N ARG A 26 25.60 11.90 -12.53
CA ARG A 26 25.06 12.55 -13.73
C ARG A 26 23.62 13.01 -13.54
N TYR A 27 22.87 12.38 -12.64
CA TYR A 27 21.47 12.67 -12.33
C TYR A 27 21.30 13.90 -11.42
N ILE A 28 22.20 14.11 -10.44
CA ILE A 28 22.16 15.29 -9.55
C ILE A 28 22.41 16.60 -10.34
N ARG A 29 23.24 16.56 -11.39
CA ARG A 29 23.46 17.70 -12.29
C ARG A 29 22.22 18.05 -13.13
N HIS A 30 21.32 17.09 -13.36
CA HIS A 30 20.12 17.28 -14.20
C HIS A 30 18.86 17.65 -13.38
N ILE A 31 18.84 17.37 -12.07
CA ILE A 31 17.75 17.75 -11.14
C ILE A 31 17.79 19.23 -10.76
N HIS A 32 18.93 19.91 -10.91
CA HIS A 32 19.02 21.35 -10.63
C HIS A 32 18.19 22.21 -11.62
N ASP A 33 17.68 21.61 -12.71
CA ASP A 33 17.03 22.34 -13.81
C ASP A 33 15.49 22.18 -13.84
N ARG A 34 14.87 21.40 -12.94
CA ARG A 34 13.39 21.36 -12.81
C ARG A 34 12.93 21.39 -11.36
N ARG A 35 12.22 22.47 -11.02
CA ARG A 35 11.51 22.67 -9.74
C ARG A 35 10.39 21.62 -9.56
N TYR A 36 10.05 21.34 -8.29
CA TYR A 36 9.09 20.36 -7.71
C TYR A 36 9.73 18.97 -7.42
N VAL A 37 9.79 18.38 -6.22
CA VAL A 37 9.23 18.59 -4.86
C VAL A 37 10.24 18.01 -3.83
N SER A 38 10.58 18.82 -2.83
CA SER A 38 10.89 18.53 -1.41
C SER A 38 11.49 17.18 -0.93
N TYR A 39 12.34 16.49 -1.69
CA TYR A 39 13.14 15.36 -1.16
C TYR A 39 14.68 15.40 -1.37
N PRO A 40 15.32 16.41 -2.01
CA PRO A 40 16.73 16.26 -2.37
C PRO A 40 17.69 16.38 -1.17
N ASN A 41 17.42 17.27 -0.21
CA ASN A 41 18.45 17.63 0.77
C ASN A 41 18.71 16.58 1.88
N GLN A 42 17.75 15.71 2.21
CA GLN A 42 17.96 14.65 3.19
C GLN A 42 18.52 13.38 2.57
N VAL A 43 18.06 13.03 1.36
CA VAL A 43 18.55 11.87 0.61
C VAL A 43 19.99 12.08 0.15
N ILE A 44 20.34 13.27 -0.35
CA ILE A 44 21.72 13.59 -0.74
C ILE A 44 22.67 13.57 0.47
N ARG A 45 22.23 14.10 1.63
CA ARG A 45 23.03 14.09 2.86
C ARG A 45 23.21 12.69 3.44
N HIS A 46 22.20 11.81 3.29
CA HIS A 46 22.31 10.39 3.66
C HIS A 46 23.15 9.57 2.67
N ILE A 47 23.08 9.86 1.37
CA ILE A 47 23.87 9.20 0.32
C ILE A 47 25.36 9.58 0.40
N HIS A 48 25.67 10.85 0.68
CA HIS A 48 27.06 11.26 0.93
C HIS A 48 27.64 10.58 2.16
N ARG A 49 26.82 10.40 3.22
CA ARG A 49 27.19 9.63 4.41
C ARG A 49 27.44 8.15 4.10
N THR A 50 26.64 7.50 3.25
CA THR A 50 26.86 6.08 2.89
C THR A 50 28.06 5.86 1.99
N ARG A 51 28.41 6.81 1.10
CA ARG A 51 29.63 6.72 0.26
C ARG A 51 30.93 6.66 1.07
N CYS A 52 31.07 7.51 2.08
CA CYS A 52 32.25 7.51 2.96
C CYS A 52 32.35 6.27 3.86
N LEU A 53 31.23 5.56 4.07
CA LEU A 53 31.16 4.37 4.94
C LEU A 53 31.58 3.08 4.23
N VAL A 54 31.31 2.93 2.92
CA VAL A 54 31.72 1.75 2.13
C VAL A 54 33.25 1.66 1.99
N SER A 55 33.95 2.78 2.05
CA SER A 55 35.41 2.83 1.88
C SER A 55 36.21 2.26 3.08
N LYS A 56 35.60 2.04 4.25
CA LYS A 56 36.32 1.64 5.49
C LYS A 56 35.96 0.24 6.03
N SER A 57 35.03 -0.49 5.42
CA SER A 57 34.63 -1.85 5.83
C SER A 57 35.22 -2.93 4.92
N GLY A 58 35.83 -3.97 5.49
CA GLY A 58 36.29 -5.14 4.73
C GLY A 58 35.12 -5.88 4.05
N PRO A 59 35.34 -6.51 2.89
CA PRO A 59 34.27 -7.10 2.05
C PRO A 59 33.42 -8.18 2.76
N SER A 60 33.98 -8.84 3.78
CA SER A 60 33.30 -9.85 4.60
C SER A 60 32.22 -9.27 5.54
N ASP A 61 32.46 -8.09 6.11
CA ASP A 61 31.54 -7.48 7.09
C ASP A 61 30.28 -6.94 6.39
N THR A 62 30.45 -6.35 5.20
CA THR A 62 29.35 -5.84 4.37
C THR A 62 28.44 -6.97 3.84
N LEU A 63 29.04 -8.13 3.53
CA LEU A 63 28.31 -9.32 3.09
C LEU A 63 27.41 -9.87 4.20
N MET A 64 27.94 -9.98 5.43
CA MET A 64 27.21 -10.54 6.59
C MET A 64 26.00 -9.67 6.98
N ILE A 65 26.16 -8.35 6.95
CA ILE A 65 25.07 -7.40 7.22
C ILE A 65 23.95 -7.53 6.18
N GLY A 66 24.31 -7.68 4.90
CA GLY A 66 23.36 -7.90 3.81
C GLY A 66 22.64 -9.25 3.89
N VAL A 67 23.25 -10.29 4.47
CA VAL A 67 22.60 -11.61 4.65
C VAL A 67 21.60 -11.56 5.82
N MET A 68 21.98 -10.97 6.95
CA MET A 68 21.09 -10.89 8.13
C MET A 68 19.83 -10.06 7.87
N SER A 69 19.96 -8.91 7.21
CA SER A 69 18.80 -8.08 6.84
C SER A 69 17.81 -8.83 5.94
N ARG A 70 18.30 -9.63 4.99
CA ARG A 70 17.46 -10.48 4.12
C ARG A 70 16.74 -11.58 4.89
N ILE A 71 17.40 -12.21 5.87
CA ILE A 71 16.77 -13.23 6.72
C ILE A 71 15.64 -12.63 7.54
N GLN A 72 15.86 -11.45 8.14
CA GLN A 72 14.85 -10.78 8.96
C GLN A 72 13.61 -10.39 8.15
N ILE A 73 13.79 -9.85 6.94
CA ILE A 73 12.65 -9.49 6.09
C ILE A 73 11.85 -10.75 5.68
N ARG A 74 12.54 -11.85 5.34
CA ARG A 74 11.89 -13.13 5.01
C ARG A 74 11.12 -13.69 6.22
N LEU A 75 11.71 -13.63 7.41
CA LEU A 75 11.08 -14.09 8.64
C LEU A 75 9.85 -13.24 8.97
N ASN A 76 9.93 -11.91 8.87
CA ASN A 76 8.76 -11.04 9.07
C ASN A 76 7.65 -11.29 8.04
N SER A 77 8.01 -11.51 6.77
CA SER A 77 7.04 -11.86 5.73
C SER A 77 6.38 -13.22 6.01
N PHE A 78 7.14 -14.20 6.50
CA PHE A 78 6.60 -15.51 6.87
C PHE A 78 5.65 -15.41 8.06
N LEU A 79 6.05 -14.66 9.09
CA LEU A 79 5.21 -14.38 10.26
C LEU A 79 3.92 -13.66 9.87
N TYR A 80 3.99 -12.69 8.95
CA TYR A 80 2.81 -12.04 8.38
C TYR A 80 1.88 -13.04 7.68
N LEU A 81 2.40 -13.91 6.81
CA LEU A 81 1.58 -14.93 6.14
C LEU A 81 0.95 -15.90 7.13
N LEU A 82 1.69 -16.32 8.16
CA LEU A 82 1.17 -17.17 9.22
C LEU A 82 0.01 -16.49 9.96
N THR A 83 0.16 -15.22 10.32
CA THR A 83 -0.93 -14.46 10.98
C THR A 83 -2.14 -14.28 10.07
N LEU A 84 -1.92 -14.09 8.77
CA LEU A 84 -3.01 -13.97 7.81
C LEU A 84 -3.79 -15.27 7.71
N LEU A 85 -3.11 -16.43 7.61
CA LEU A 85 -3.74 -17.75 7.61
C LEU A 85 -4.48 -18.04 8.93
N SER A 86 -3.91 -17.60 10.05
CA SER A 86 -4.54 -17.70 11.37
C SER A 86 -5.83 -16.88 11.44
N LEU A 87 -5.80 -15.65 10.91
CA LEU A 87 -6.96 -14.76 10.85
C LEU A 87 -8.03 -15.25 9.87
N THR A 88 -7.66 -15.78 8.70
CA THR A 88 -8.63 -16.35 7.76
C THR A 88 -9.33 -17.57 8.35
N PHE A 89 -8.58 -18.46 9.01
CA PHE A 89 -9.17 -19.61 9.70
C PHE A 89 -10.13 -19.16 10.81
N SER A 90 -9.71 -18.19 11.64
CA SER A 90 -10.56 -17.61 12.67
C SER A 90 -11.83 -16.97 12.08
N ALA A 91 -11.72 -16.25 10.96
CA ALA A 91 -12.86 -15.62 10.29
C ALA A 91 -13.87 -16.62 9.75
N ILE A 92 -13.40 -17.67 9.07
CA ILE A 92 -14.26 -18.73 8.54
C ILE A 92 -14.93 -19.49 9.68
N ALA A 93 -14.16 -19.87 10.71
CA ALA A 93 -14.70 -20.56 11.88
C ALA A 93 -15.70 -19.70 12.65
N ALA A 94 -15.49 -18.38 12.70
CA ALA A 94 -16.40 -17.44 13.33
C ALA A 94 -17.72 -17.27 12.56
N ALA A 95 -17.67 -17.29 11.22
CA ALA A 95 -18.86 -17.21 10.37
C ALA A 95 -19.80 -18.42 10.53
N LEU A 96 -19.28 -19.57 10.94
CA LEU A 96 -20.05 -20.79 11.17
C LEU A 96 -20.72 -20.86 12.55
N THR A 97 -20.43 -19.94 13.46
CA THR A 97 -20.92 -19.96 14.84
C THR A 97 -21.82 -18.77 15.17
N PRO A 98 -23.01 -18.99 15.75
CA PRO A 98 -23.92 -17.89 16.11
C PRO A 98 -23.38 -17.04 17.29
N ASP A 99 -22.71 -17.67 18.26
CA ASP A 99 -22.13 -16.97 19.42
C ASP A 99 -20.60 -17.08 19.44
N PRO A 100 -19.88 -15.94 19.52
CA PRO A 100 -18.42 -15.92 19.40
C PRO A 100 -17.66 -16.27 20.69
N MET A 101 -18.36 -16.47 21.81
CA MET A 101 -17.77 -16.74 23.13
C MET A 101 -17.97 -18.17 23.62
N VAL A 102 -18.70 -19.00 22.88
CA VAL A 102 -18.95 -20.40 23.26
C VAL A 102 -17.90 -21.28 22.58
N TYR A 103 -17.12 -21.99 23.41
CA TYR A 103 -16.01 -22.85 23.00
C TYR A 103 -16.29 -24.30 23.44
N ASP A 104 -17.30 -24.91 22.83
CA ASP A 104 -17.76 -26.26 23.18
C ASP A 104 -17.18 -27.32 22.24
N ASN A 105 -17.06 -27.00 20.95
CA ASN A 105 -16.61 -27.94 19.92
C ASN A 105 -15.09 -27.90 19.70
N GLY A 106 -14.49 -29.01 19.27
CA GLY A 106 -13.06 -29.07 18.92
C GLY A 106 -12.63 -28.01 17.88
N LEU A 107 -13.52 -27.67 16.93
CA LEU A 107 -13.31 -26.58 15.97
C LEU A 107 -13.26 -25.19 16.64
N GLN A 108 -14.02 -24.98 17.71
CA GLN A 108 -14.02 -23.73 18.45
C GLN A 108 -12.75 -23.60 19.30
N TYR A 109 -12.29 -24.68 19.92
CA TYR A 109 -11.00 -24.70 20.61
C TYR A 109 -9.84 -24.35 19.68
N THR A 110 -9.78 -24.93 18.47
CA THR A 110 -8.74 -24.59 17.49
C THR A 110 -8.84 -23.14 17.04
N ARG A 111 -10.05 -22.61 16.82
CA ARG A 111 -10.27 -21.18 16.57
C ARG A 111 -9.68 -20.31 17.69
N GLY A 112 -9.92 -20.63 18.95
CA GLY A 112 -9.38 -19.89 20.10
C GLY A 112 -7.85 -19.84 20.08
N VAL A 113 -7.18 -20.95 19.74
CA VAL A 113 -5.73 -21.00 19.59
C VAL A 113 -5.23 -20.06 18.48
N PHE A 114 -5.86 -20.09 17.30
CA PHE A 114 -5.50 -19.19 16.20
C PHE A 114 -5.79 -17.71 16.51
N GLU A 115 -6.84 -17.43 17.29
CA GLU A 115 -7.12 -16.08 17.78
C GLU A 115 -6.02 -15.58 18.73
N VAL A 116 -5.59 -16.42 19.69
CA VAL A 116 -4.48 -16.08 20.60
C VAL A 116 -3.18 -15.86 19.83
N ILE A 117 -2.85 -16.73 18.88
CA ILE A 117 -1.64 -16.60 18.04
C ILE A 117 -1.68 -15.28 17.25
N SER A 118 -2.78 -14.98 16.56
CA SER A 118 -2.92 -13.75 15.78
C SER A 118 -2.85 -12.50 16.66
N LEU A 119 -3.41 -12.55 17.87
CA LEU A 119 -3.36 -11.44 18.83
C LEU A 119 -1.95 -11.21 19.38
N VAL A 120 -1.24 -12.27 19.78
CA VAL A 120 0.16 -12.16 20.23
C VAL A 120 1.01 -11.52 19.14
N MET A 121 0.83 -11.94 17.89
CA MET A 121 1.54 -11.36 16.75
C MET A 121 1.14 -9.90 16.47
N ALA A 122 -0.14 -9.55 16.63
CA ALA A 122 -0.60 -8.16 16.53
C ALA A 122 0.06 -7.27 17.60
N ILE A 123 0.19 -7.75 18.85
CA ILE A 123 0.89 -7.03 19.92
C ILE A 123 2.37 -6.86 19.60
N LEU A 124 3.05 -7.94 19.18
CA LEU A 124 4.48 -7.86 18.82
C LEU A 124 4.72 -6.84 17.70
N THR A 125 3.87 -6.86 16.66
CA THR A 125 3.95 -5.88 15.58
C THR A 125 3.66 -4.46 16.07
N PHE A 126 2.64 -4.25 16.89
CA PHE A 126 2.33 -2.95 17.49
C PHE A 126 3.49 -2.39 18.30
N VAL A 127 4.11 -3.19 19.18
CA VAL A 127 5.26 -2.76 19.99
C VAL A 127 6.45 -2.38 19.09
N SER A 128 6.70 -3.16 18.04
CA SER A 128 7.77 -2.87 17.09
C SER A 128 7.55 -1.59 16.30
N GLU A 129 6.31 -1.30 15.88
CA GLU A 129 5.95 -0.06 15.19
C GLU A 129 5.98 1.14 16.14
N MET A 130 5.51 0.98 17.38
CA MET A 130 5.57 2.02 18.39
C MET A 130 7.02 2.41 18.76
N ASN A 131 7.95 1.45 18.74
CA ASN A 131 9.37 1.72 18.90
C ASN A 131 9.93 2.52 17.71
N GLN A 132 9.51 2.20 16.48
CA GLN A 132 9.89 2.97 15.28
C GLN A 132 9.33 4.39 15.31
N LEU A 133 8.07 4.56 15.73
CA LEU A 133 7.43 5.85 15.91
C LEU A 133 8.20 6.72 16.92
N ARG A 134 8.66 6.14 18.03
CA ARG A 134 9.47 6.87 19.03
C ARG A 134 10.80 7.39 18.45
N LYS A 135 11.44 6.62 17.56
CA LYS A 135 12.74 6.98 16.95
C LYS A 135 12.60 8.08 15.89
N HIS A 136 11.60 8.00 15.02
CA HIS A 136 11.46 8.88 13.85
C HIS A 136 10.40 10.00 14.02
N LYS A 137 9.59 9.95 15.09
CA LYS A 137 8.57 10.95 15.48
C LYS A 137 7.73 11.44 14.29
N THR A 138 7.96 12.66 13.82
CA THR A 138 7.16 13.34 12.80
C THR A 138 7.35 12.81 11.39
N GLU A 139 8.54 12.27 11.08
CA GLU A 139 8.81 11.69 9.76
C GLU A 139 8.01 10.41 9.52
N TYR A 140 7.63 9.71 10.60
CA TYR A 140 6.84 8.47 10.53
C TYR A 140 5.44 8.70 9.95
N PHE A 141 4.78 9.81 10.29
CA PHE A 141 3.42 10.11 9.82
C PHE A 141 3.34 10.55 8.36
N HIS A 142 4.47 10.86 7.73
CA HIS A 142 4.46 11.24 6.31
C HIS A 142 4.39 10.00 5.39
N ASP A 143 4.70 8.81 5.92
CA ASP A 143 4.70 7.56 5.16
C ASP A 143 3.38 6.80 5.34
N ALA A 144 2.58 6.75 4.27
CA ALA A 144 1.25 6.14 4.28
C ALA A 144 1.27 4.65 4.66
N PHE A 145 2.34 3.91 4.28
CA PHE A 145 2.47 2.50 4.62
C PHE A 145 2.67 2.27 6.12
N ASN A 146 3.29 3.22 6.83
CA ASN A 146 3.48 3.12 8.27
C ASN A 146 2.20 3.41 9.04
N ILE A 147 1.41 4.39 8.57
CA ILE A 147 0.07 4.65 9.12
C ILE A 147 -0.83 3.42 8.95
N MET A 148 -0.83 2.81 7.77
CA MET A 148 -1.63 1.61 7.47
C MET A 148 -1.25 0.43 8.37
N ASP A 149 0.05 0.21 8.60
CA ASP A 149 0.54 -0.83 9.53
C ASP A 149 0.05 -0.56 10.95
N MET A 150 0.19 0.67 11.43
CA MET A 150 -0.22 1.06 12.77
C MET A 150 -1.74 0.92 12.96
N SER A 151 -2.54 1.35 11.99
CA SER A 151 -4.00 1.22 12.05
C SER A 151 -4.44 -0.24 12.05
N SER A 152 -3.79 -1.11 11.28
CA SER A 152 -4.09 -2.54 11.24
C SER A 152 -3.85 -3.23 12.59
N SER A 153 -2.71 -2.96 13.23
CA SER A 153 -2.38 -3.53 14.54
C SER A 153 -3.29 -3.01 15.65
N VAL A 154 -3.65 -1.72 15.64
CA VAL A 154 -4.59 -1.14 16.61
C VAL A 154 -5.98 -1.76 16.48
N LEU A 155 -6.50 -1.91 15.26
CA LEU A 155 -7.81 -2.52 15.02
C LEU A 155 -7.87 -3.99 15.49
N LEU A 156 -6.81 -4.77 15.27
CA LEU A 156 -6.73 -6.15 15.77
C LEU A 156 -6.68 -6.21 17.30
N ILE A 157 -5.97 -5.30 17.96
CA ILE A 157 -5.94 -5.25 19.43
C ILE A 157 -7.29 -4.80 19.98
N ALA A 158 -7.95 -3.83 19.34
CA ALA A 158 -9.28 -3.34 19.71
C ALA A 158 -10.39 -4.39 19.58
N LEU A 159 -10.17 -5.47 18.82
CA LEU A 159 -11.09 -6.59 18.73
C LEU A 159 -11.31 -7.28 20.08
N LEU A 160 -10.27 -7.39 20.92
CA LEU A 160 -10.33 -8.08 22.21
C LEU A 160 -11.32 -7.42 23.20
N PRO A 161 -11.20 -6.12 23.53
CA PRO A 161 -12.14 -5.47 24.43
C PRO A 161 -13.56 -5.42 23.85
N LEU A 162 -13.69 -5.29 22.53
CA LEU A 162 -15.00 -5.27 21.88
C LEU A 162 -15.70 -6.61 21.98
N ARG A 163 -14.95 -7.71 21.90
CA ARG A 163 -15.49 -9.06 22.11
C ARG A 163 -15.93 -9.27 23.56
N LEU A 164 -15.17 -8.78 24.55
CA LEU A 164 -15.58 -8.82 25.97
C LEU A 164 -16.89 -8.08 26.25
N THR A 165 -17.19 -7.04 25.48
CA THR A 165 -18.41 -6.23 25.64
C THR A 165 -19.63 -6.84 24.92
N ASN A 166 -19.43 -7.97 24.21
CA ASN A 166 -20.45 -8.73 23.47
C ASN A 166 -21.38 -7.87 22.58
N ARG A 167 -20.83 -6.82 21.96
CA ARG A 167 -21.58 -5.94 21.05
C ARG A 167 -21.56 -6.50 19.63
N ARG A 168 -22.69 -6.40 18.91
CA ARG A 168 -22.81 -6.83 17.49
C ARG A 168 -21.87 -6.09 16.54
N GLU A 169 -21.42 -4.91 16.93
CA GLU A 169 -20.46 -4.09 16.17
C GLU A 169 -19.09 -4.76 16.00
N GLN A 170 -18.77 -5.78 16.82
CA GLN A 170 -17.53 -6.54 16.71
C GLN A 170 -17.27 -7.12 15.33
N TRP A 171 -18.32 -7.55 14.61
CA TRP A 171 -18.20 -8.16 13.30
C TRP A 171 -17.71 -7.16 12.24
N HIS A 172 -18.18 -5.93 12.31
CA HIS A 172 -17.74 -4.85 11.42
C HIS A 172 -16.29 -4.47 11.69
N VAL A 173 -15.92 -4.31 12.96
CA VAL A 173 -14.54 -4.01 13.36
C VAL A 173 -13.60 -5.14 12.94
N PHE A 174 -14.02 -6.40 13.08
CA PHE A 174 -13.25 -7.55 12.62
C PHE A 174 -13.05 -7.56 11.10
N ALA A 175 -14.09 -7.23 10.32
CA ALA A 175 -13.98 -7.12 8.86
C ALA A 175 -12.99 -6.02 8.44
N PHE A 176 -13.04 -4.85 9.08
CA PHE A 176 -12.07 -3.78 8.83
C PHE A 176 -10.66 -4.18 9.26
N ALA A 177 -10.49 -4.77 10.44
CA ALA A 177 -9.19 -5.23 10.92
C ALA A 177 -8.57 -6.26 9.96
N TYR A 178 -9.37 -7.22 9.48
CA TYR A 178 -8.97 -8.19 8.49
C TYR A 178 -8.57 -7.53 7.16
N LEU A 179 -9.35 -6.56 6.66
CA LEU A 179 -9.04 -5.81 5.45
C LEU A 179 -7.72 -5.02 5.59
N PHE A 180 -7.54 -4.26 6.66
CA PHE A 180 -6.31 -3.51 6.88
C PHE A 180 -5.10 -4.42 7.05
N TRP A 181 -5.28 -5.59 7.67
CA TRP A 181 -4.22 -6.59 7.77
C TRP A 181 -3.87 -7.16 6.39
N THR A 182 -4.84 -7.44 5.51
CA THR A 182 -4.54 -7.94 4.16
C THR A 182 -3.85 -6.89 3.29
N LEU A 183 -4.22 -5.61 3.40
CA LEU A 183 -3.57 -4.51 2.68
C LEU A 183 -2.08 -4.37 3.01
N ARG A 184 -1.65 -4.82 4.19
CA ARG A 184 -0.24 -4.86 4.59
C ARG A 184 0.64 -5.67 3.64
N ILE A 185 0.05 -6.59 2.86
CA ILE A 185 0.75 -7.29 1.77
C ILE A 185 1.49 -6.32 0.83
N PHE A 186 0.94 -5.12 0.59
CA PHE A 186 1.55 -4.13 -0.31
C PHE A 186 2.91 -3.63 0.21
N LYS A 187 3.07 -3.50 1.52
CA LYS A 187 4.36 -3.13 2.14
C LYS A 187 5.40 -4.22 1.93
N PHE A 188 5.03 -5.50 2.09
CA PHE A 188 5.95 -6.62 1.83
C PHE A 188 6.23 -6.80 0.34
N ALA A 189 5.24 -6.57 -0.51
CA ALA A 189 5.42 -6.57 -1.95
C ALA A 189 6.42 -5.50 -2.42
N SER A 190 6.50 -4.35 -1.73
CA SER A 190 7.47 -3.29 -2.00
C SER A 190 8.94 -3.71 -1.87
N VAL A 191 9.23 -4.78 -1.12
CA VAL A 191 10.59 -5.30 -0.91
C VAL A 191 11.13 -5.98 -2.19
N PHE A 192 10.26 -6.59 -2.99
CA PHE A 192 10.66 -7.30 -4.20
C PHE A 192 10.91 -6.32 -5.35
N ARG A 193 11.95 -6.57 -6.16
CA ARG A 193 12.39 -5.62 -7.20
C ARG A 193 11.31 -5.34 -8.24
N GLN A 194 10.65 -6.36 -8.77
CA GLN A 194 9.63 -6.18 -9.80
C GLN A 194 8.31 -5.72 -9.17
N THR A 195 7.83 -6.41 -8.14
CA THR A 195 6.56 -6.12 -7.47
C THR A 195 6.54 -4.76 -6.79
N GLY A 196 7.66 -4.31 -6.23
CA GLY A 196 7.72 -3.03 -5.52
C GLY A 196 7.63 -1.82 -6.43
N ALA A 197 8.17 -1.89 -7.65
CA ALA A 197 7.96 -0.84 -8.64
C ALA A 197 6.46 -0.73 -8.98
N TYR A 198 5.77 -1.86 -9.16
CA TYR A 198 4.33 -1.86 -9.43
C TYR A 198 3.51 -1.29 -8.28
N VAL A 199 3.83 -1.62 -7.02
CA VAL A 199 3.14 -1.05 -5.85
C VAL A 199 3.33 0.47 -5.77
N GLN A 200 4.54 0.97 -6.05
CA GLN A 200 4.81 2.41 -6.06
C GLN A 200 4.05 3.13 -7.17
N ILE A 201 3.97 2.53 -8.36
CA ILE A 201 3.18 3.05 -9.48
C ILE A 201 1.70 3.09 -9.09
N LEU A 202 1.16 1.98 -8.60
CA LEU A 202 -0.24 1.84 -8.19
C LEU A 202 -0.63 2.88 -7.14
N TRP A 203 0.19 3.03 -6.09
CA TRP A 203 -0.09 4.00 -5.02
C TRP A 203 -0.15 5.43 -5.54
N ARG A 204 0.80 5.83 -6.40
CA ARG A 204 0.86 7.19 -6.93
C ARG A 204 -0.32 7.50 -7.85
N ILE A 205 -0.67 6.56 -8.73
CA ILE A 205 -1.83 6.67 -9.62
C ILE A 205 -3.12 6.77 -8.78
N LEU A 206 -3.27 5.89 -7.79
CA LEU A 206 -4.45 5.87 -6.93
C LEU A 206 -4.62 7.17 -6.15
N VAL A 207 -3.56 7.76 -5.59
CA VAL A 207 -3.69 9.00 -4.81
C VAL A 207 -3.86 10.23 -5.70
N ASN A 208 -3.21 10.29 -6.87
CA ASN A 208 -3.24 11.52 -7.68
C ASN A 208 -4.44 11.58 -8.63
N ASP A 209 -4.76 10.47 -9.28
CA ASP A 209 -5.69 10.48 -10.42
C ASP A 209 -7.10 10.06 -10.00
N PHE A 210 -7.22 9.14 -9.04
CA PHE A 210 -8.52 8.68 -8.57
C PHE A 210 -9.35 9.82 -7.97
N PHE A 211 -8.73 10.75 -7.23
CA PHE A 211 -9.46 11.89 -6.65
C PHE A 211 -9.98 12.84 -7.73
N GLN A 212 -9.17 13.15 -8.75
CA GLN A 212 -9.61 14.01 -9.86
C GLN A 212 -10.75 13.36 -10.65
N PHE A 213 -10.61 12.06 -10.93
CA PHE A 213 -11.67 11.26 -11.55
C PHE A 213 -12.94 11.21 -10.68
N ALA A 214 -12.81 10.98 -9.37
CA ALA A 214 -13.93 10.89 -8.45
C ALA A 214 -14.74 12.20 -8.38
N VAL A 215 -14.08 13.37 -8.45
CA VAL A 215 -14.78 14.66 -8.49
C VAL A 215 -15.64 14.78 -9.77
N LEU A 216 -15.07 14.47 -10.94
CA LEU A 216 -15.83 14.47 -12.20
C LEU A 216 -16.97 13.46 -12.18
N PHE A 217 -16.71 12.26 -11.63
CA PHE A 217 -17.69 11.20 -11.45
C PHE A 217 -18.87 11.66 -10.59
N ILE A 218 -18.62 12.29 -9.44
CA ILE A 218 -19.67 12.77 -8.54
C ILE A 218 -20.51 13.87 -9.21
N ILE A 219 -19.90 14.79 -9.96
CA ILE A 219 -20.64 15.87 -10.66
C ILE A 219 -21.61 15.30 -11.68
N ILE A 220 -21.15 14.36 -12.52
CA ILE A 220 -21.98 13.73 -13.57
C ILE A 220 -23.08 12.87 -12.92
N LEU A 221 -22.73 12.10 -11.88
CA LEU A 221 -23.67 11.27 -11.13
C LEU A 221 -24.77 12.11 -10.46
N LEU A 222 -24.42 13.27 -9.88
CA LEU A 222 -25.38 14.18 -9.24
C LEU A 222 -26.31 14.81 -10.27
N ALA A 223 -25.77 15.31 -11.39
CA ALA A 223 -26.56 15.88 -12.49
C ALA A 223 -27.58 14.88 -13.03
N PHE A 224 -27.17 13.63 -13.22
CA PHE A 224 -28.09 12.58 -13.65
C PHE A 224 -29.10 12.18 -12.59
N SER A 225 -28.67 11.97 -11.36
CA SER A 225 -29.57 11.60 -10.26
C SER A 225 -30.68 12.65 -10.11
N GLY A 226 -30.34 13.93 -10.31
CA GLY A 226 -31.30 15.04 -10.35
C GLY A 226 -32.26 14.95 -11.53
N ALA A 227 -31.77 14.71 -12.75
CA ALA A 227 -32.60 14.57 -13.94
C ALA A 227 -33.55 13.36 -13.84
N PHE A 228 -33.07 12.22 -13.36
CA PHE A 228 -33.87 11.01 -13.18
C PHE A 228 -34.91 11.17 -12.06
N PHE A 229 -34.55 11.79 -10.94
CA PHE A 229 -35.51 12.13 -9.87
C PHE A 229 -36.65 13.02 -10.37
N LEU A 230 -36.34 14.04 -11.20
CA LEU A 230 -37.36 14.90 -11.79
C LEU A 230 -38.24 14.16 -12.80
N SER A 231 -37.67 13.27 -13.61
CA SER A 231 -38.41 12.43 -14.55
C SER A 231 -39.39 11.52 -13.83
N LEU A 232 -38.95 10.82 -12.79
CA LEU A 232 -39.81 9.96 -11.97
C LEU A 232 -40.90 10.74 -11.23
N ARG A 233 -40.62 11.97 -10.80
CA ARG A 233 -41.63 12.85 -10.20
C ARG A 233 -42.70 13.28 -11.21
N GLY A 234 -42.33 13.47 -12.47
CA GLY A 234 -43.28 13.80 -13.54
C GLY A 234 -44.21 12.65 -13.91
N ASP A 235 -43.73 11.42 -13.74
CA ASP A 235 -44.46 10.17 -14.04
C ASP A 235 -45.15 9.54 -12.80
N ASP A 236 -45.17 10.23 -11.64
CA ASP A 236 -45.60 9.70 -10.33
C ASP A 236 -44.91 8.38 -9.90
N GLY A 237 -43.78 8.03 -10.54
CA GLY A 237 -43.04 6.78 -10.35
C GLY A 237 -42.12 6.75 -9.12
N LEU A 238 -42.13 7.79 -8.28
CA LEU A 238 -41.26 7.92 -7.11
C LEU A 238 -41.57 6.87 -6.02
N TYR A 239 -42.83 6.48 -5.89
CA TYR A 239 -43.29 5.52 -4.88
C TYR A 239 -43.38 4.09 -5.40
N LEU A 240 -43.03 3.87 -6.66
CA LEU A 240 -43.07 2.54 -7.27
C LEU A 240 -42.11 1.60 -6.55
N HIS A 241 -40.91 2.07 -6.19
CA HIS A 241 -39.93 1.29 -5.45
C HIS A 241 -39.34 2.06 -4.27
N ASN A 242 -39.14 1.36 -3.15
CA ASN A 242 -38.60 1.95 -1.92
C ASN A 242 -37.21 2.58 -2.13
N GLU A 243 -36.40 1.99 -3.02
CA GLU A 243 -35.04 2.45 -3.34
C GLU A 243 -35.00 3.78 -4.13
N THR A 244 -36.08 4.14 -4.83
CA THR A 244 -36.16 5.38 -5.64
C THR A 244 -36.97 6.49 -4.97
N SER A 245 -37.54 6.21 -3.79
CA SER A 245 -38.32 7.17 -3.00
C SER A 245 -37.53 8.43 -2.60
N THR A 246 -36.21 8.30 -2.46
CA THR A 246 -35.33 9.35 -1.95
C THR A 246 -34.24 9.65 -2.97
N PHE A 247 -33.84 10.93 -3.09
CA PHE A 247 -32.73 11.34 -3.97
C PHE A 247 -31.45 10.54 -3.72
N TRP A 248 -31.11 10.30 -2.45
CA TRP A 248 -29.94 9.50 -2.06
C TRP A 248 -30.07 8.03 -2.50
N GLY A 249 -31.27 7.48 -2.46
CA GLY A 249 -31.55 6.13 -2.95
C GLY A 249 -31.28 6.03 -4.45
N ILE A 250 -31.78 6.99 -5.24
CA ILE A 250 -31.49 7.09 -6.68
C ILE A 250 -29.98 7.22 -6.95
N LEU A 251 -29.29 8.04 -6.18
CA LEU A 251 -27.84 8.22 -6.33
C LEU A 251 -27.09 6.90 -6.09
N PHE A 252 -27.40 6.18 -5.01
CA PHE A 252 -26.78 4.88 -4.73
C PHE A 252 -27.16 3.81 -5.75
N VAL A 253 -28.40 3.81 -6.24
CA VAL A 253 -28.83 2.95 -7.36
C VAL A 253 -28.01 3.27 -8.61
N GLY A 254 -27.77 4.55 -8.92
CA GLY A 254 -26.93 4.97 -10.04
C GLY A 254 -25.49 4.48 -9.92
N VAL A 255 -24.87 4.60 -8.74
CA VAL A 255 -23.53 4.04 -8.48
C VAL A 255 -23.54 2.52 -8.67
N ARG A 256 -24.53 1.85 -8.08
CA ARG A 256 -24.67 0.39 -8.13
C ARG A 256 -24.83 -0.13 -9.55
N ILE A 257 -25.63 0.54 -10.39
CA ILE A 257 -25.79 0.20 -11.82
C ILE A 257 -24.45 0.30 -12.55
N LEU A 258 -23.66 1.35 -12.28
CA LEU A 258 -22.35 1.54 -12.91
C LEU A 258 -21.31 0.52 -12.43
N THR A 259 -21.36 0.08 -11.17
CA THR A 259 -20.36 -0.85 -10.61
C THR A 259 -20.71 -2.33 -10.79
N GLU A 260 -21.98 -2.72 -10.58
CA GLU A 260 -22.41 -4.12 -10.65
C GLU A 260 -22.82 -4.53 -12.07
N ALA A 261 -23.03 -3.58 -12.98
CA ALA A 261 -23.54 -3.82 -14.34
C ALA A 261 -24.79 -4.73 -14.37
N GLN A 262 -25.58 -4.70 -13.29
CA GLN A 262 -26.83 -5.45 -13.13
C GLN A 262 -28.00 -4.49 -12.95
N PRO A 263 -29.17 -4.80 -13.52
CA PRO A 263 -30.36 -4.01 -13.31
C PRO A 263 -30.83 -4.19 -11.86
N VAL A 264 -30.79 -3.11 -11.08
CA VAL A 264 -31.33 -3.07 -9.71
C VAL A 264 -32.86 -3.09 -9.72
N VAL A 265 -33.46 -2.78 -10.87
CA VAL A 265 -34.89 -2.55 -11.04
C VAL A 265 -35.40 -3.24 -12.30
N GLN A 266 -36.60 -3.84 -12.26
CA GLN A 266 -37.28 -4.33 -13.45
C GLN A 266 -37.89 -3.15 -14.21
N TYR A 267 -37.16 -2.70 -15.24
CA TYR A 267 -37.57 -1.56 -16.07
C TYR A 267 -38.73 -1.86 -17.03
N THR A 268 -39.02 -3.15 -17.28
CA THR A 268 -40.00 -3.61 -18.27
C THR A 268 -41.05 -4.48 -17.58
N GLY A 269 -42.32 -4.07 -17.62
CA GLY A 269 -43.44 -4.82 -17.05
C GLY A 269 -44.58 -3.92 -16.57
N PRO A 270 -45.65 -4.51 -16.00
CA PRO A 270 -46.77 -3.76 -15.41
C PRO A 270 -46.35 -2.94 -14.16
N GLU A 271 -45.21 -3.26 -13.55
CA GLU A 271 -44.59 -2.55 -12.42
C GLU A 271 -43.36 -1.72 -12.87
N GLY A 272 -43.26 -1.41 -14.17
CA GLY A 272 -42.10 -0.72 -14.76
C GLY A 272 -42.24 0.80 -14.83
N TYR A 273 -41.13 1.49 -15.08
CA TYR A 273 -41.12 2.95 -15.28
C TYR A 273 -41.68 3.36 -16.64
N SER A 274 -42.13 4.60 -16.72
CA SER A 274 -42.52 5.26 -17.98
C SER A 274 -41.42 5.17 -19.04
N PRO A 275 -41.76 5.03 -20.33
CA PRO A 275 -40.79 4.93 -21.42
C PRO A 275 -39.77 6.07 -21.46
N ILE A 276 -40.16 7.29 -21.05
CA ILE A 276 -39.29 8.47 -21.11
C ILE A 276 -38.18 8.38 -20.04
N SER A 277 -38.54 7.94 -18.84
CA SER A 277 -37.63 7.68 -17.73
C SER A 277 -36.68 6.52 -18.07
N CYS A 278 -37.15 5.50 -18.79
CA CYS A 278 -36.32 4.41 -19.32
C CYS A 278 -35.31 4.89 -20.38
N ILE A 279 -35.73 5.72 -21.33
CA ILE A 279 -34.83 6.29 -22.35
C ILE A 279 -33.75 7.15 -21.71
N LEU A 280 -34.11 8.00 -20.74
CA LEU A 280 -33.16 8.81 -19.97
C LEU A 280 -32.12 7.95 -19.26
N MET A 281 -32.56 6.85 -18.63
CA MET A 281 -31.67 5.91 -17.96
C MET A 281 -30.70 5.22 -18.93
N VAL A 282 -31.18 4.73 -20.07
CA VAL A 282 -30.33 4.07 -21.09
C VAL A 282 -29.31 5.05 -21.65
N CYS A 283 -29.74 6.27 -22.00
CA CYS A 283 -28.86 7.32 -22.50
C CYS A 283 -27.78 7.69 -21.47
N PHE A 284 -28.15 7.75 -20.19
CA PHE A 284 -27.21 8.00 -19.11
C PHE A 284 -26.20 6.88 -18.92
N ILE A 285 -26.64 5.63 -18.85
CA ILE A 285 -25.72 4.49 -18.67
C ILE A 285 -24.75 4.46 -19.84
N PHE A 286 -25.24 4.67 -21.07
CA PHE A 286 -24.39 4.75 -22.25
C PHE A 286 -23.38 5.90 -22.15
N THR A 287 -23.85 7.10 -21.83
CA THR A 287 -23.00 8.30 -21.72
C THR A 287 -21.97 8.16 -20.60
N CYS A 288 -22.36 7.68 -19.43
CA CYS A 288 -21.47 7.46 -18.30
C CYS A 288 -20.47 6.37 -18.56
N CYS A 289 -20.89 5.20 -19.06
CA CYS A 289 -19.95 4.13 -19.37
C CYS A 289 -18.95 4.59 -20.44
N VAL A 290 -19.40 5.23 -21.52
CA VAL A 290 -18.48 5.67 -22.58
C VAL A 290 -17.60 6.82 -22.12
N LEU A 291 -18.15 7.92 -21.59
CA LEU A 291 -17.36 9.10 -21.23
C LEU A 291 -16.48 8.87 -19.99
N LEU A 292 -17.03 8.27 -18.92
CA LEU A 292 -16.25 8.07 -17.69
C LEU A 292 -15.14 7.06 -17.91
N LEU A 293 -15.41 5.93 -18.60
CA LEU A 293 -14.36 4.94 -18.85
C LEU A 293 -13.29 5.47 -19.82
N THR A 294 -13.66 6.22 -20.87
CA THR A 294 -12.67 6.76 -21.82
C THR A 294 -11.76 7.79 -21.17
N ILE A 295 -12.31 8.70 -20.37
CA ILE A 295 -11.52 9.70 -19.63
C ILE A 295 -10.65 9.01 -18.57
N PHE A 296 -11.21 8.05 -17.82
CA PHE A 296 -10.48 7.34 -16.79
C PHE A 296 -9.29 6.54 -17.36
N ILE A 297 -9.51 5.78 -18.42
CA ILE A 297 -8.45 5.01 -19.09
C ILE A 297 -7.38 5.96 -19.66
N ALA A 298 -7.77 7.10 -20.24
CA ALA A 298 -6.83 8.07 -20.77
C ALA A 298 -5.94 8.66 -19.67
N GLN A 299 -6.53 9.06 -18.55
CA GLN A 299 -5.80 9.60 -17.39
C GLN A 299 -4.85 8.56 -16.81
N LEU A 300 -5.34 7.33 -16.56
CA LEU A 300 -4.51 6.24 -16.03
C LEU A 300 -3.35 5.88 -16.97
N SER A 301 -3.57 5.90 -18.29
CA SER A 301 -2.54 5.56 -19.26
C SER A 301 -1.40 6.57 -19.28
N ASP A 302 -1.71 7.87 -19.32
CA ASP A 302 -0.70 8.94 -19.34
C ASP A 302 0.12 8.95 -18.03
N THR A 303 -0.57 8.89 -16.89
CA THR A 303 0.13 8.87 -15.60
C THR A 303 0.90 7.58 -15.38
N TYR A 304 0.40 6.43 -15.83
CA TYR A 304 1.14 5.17 -15.76
C TYR A 304 2.49 5.26 -16.48
N GLN A 305 2.53 5.78 -17.70
CA GLN A 305 3.78 5.91 -18.47
C GLN A 305 4.77 6.86 -17.78
N ASN A 306 4.28 7.99 -17.26
CA ASN A 306 5.12 8.97 -16.56
C ASN A 306 5.69 8.39 -15.24
N VAL A 307 4.84 7.75 -14.45
CA VAL A 307 5.22 7.20 -13.14
C VAL A 307 6.07 5.94 -13.26
N GLN A 308 5.88 5.12 -14.30
CA GLN A 308 6.68 3.90 -14.50
C GLN A 308 8.16 4.22 -14.67
N ASN A 309 8.48 5.26 -15.45
CA ASN A 309 9.86 5.70 -15.68
C ASN A 309 10.53 6.21 -14.40
N ASP A 310 9.77 6.94 -13.57
CA ASP A 310 10.28 7.48 -12.30
C ASP A 310 10.36 6.42 -11.20
N ALA A 311 9.42 5.48 -11.15
CA ALA A 311 9.34 4.43 -10.13
C ALA A 311 10.53 3.47 -10.18
N GLN A 312 11.07 3.16 -11.36
CA GLN A 312 12.28 2.34 -11.46
C GLN A 312 13.47 2.97 -10.74
N ARG A 313 13.62 4.30 -10.84
CA ARG A 313 14.66 5.06 -10.14
C ARG A 313 14.35 5.18 -8.64
N GLY A 314 13.09 5.45 -8.29
CA GLY A 314 12.63 5.53 -6.91
C GLY A 314 12.78 4.21 -6.13
N LEU A 315 12.63 3.08 -6.80
CA LEU A 315 12.82 1.76 -6.22
C LEU A 315 14.25 1.53 -5.74
N GLU A 316 15.26 1.91 -6.53
CA GLU A 316 16.67 1.71 -6.15
C GLU A 316 17.01 2.51 -4.88
N VAL A 317 16.52 3.75 -4.80
CA VAL A 317 16.65 4.60 -3.61
C VAL A 317 15.91 3.99 -2.42
N SER A 318 14.67 3.51 -2.62
CA SER A 318 13.85 2.89 -1.57
C SER A 318 14.53 1.64 -1.01
N ARG A 319 15.15 0.81 -1.87
CA ARG A 319 15.89 -0.38 -1.45
C ARG A 319 17.13 -0.02 -0.64
N ALA A 320 17.90 0.97 -1.07
CA ALA A 320 19.04 1.46 -0.31
C ALA A 320 18.63 1.98 1.07
N TRP A 321 17.49 2.69 1.14
CA TRP A 321 16.94 3.20 2.39
C TRP A 321 16.43 2.09 3.31
N ILE A 322 15.71 1.08 2.80
CA ILE A 322 15.24 -0.06 3.59
C ILE A 322 16.41 -0.82 4.19
N VAL A 323 17.47 -1.09 3.41
CA VAL A 323 18.67 -1.77 3.90
C VAL A 323 19.31 -0.95 5.03
N ALA A 324 19.51 0.35 4.83
CA ALA A 324 20.07 1.22 5.86
C ALA A 324 19.21 1.28 7.14
N LYS A 325 17.87 1.24 7.00
CA LYS A 325 16.94 1.23 8.14
C LYS A 325 17.00 -0.10 8.89
N VAL A 326 17.06 -1.23 8.19
CA VAL A 326 17.18 -2.56 8.82
C VAL A 326 18.50 -2.69 9.59
N GLU A 327 19.61 -2.18 9.04
CA GLU A 327 20.91 -2.12 9.74
C GLU A 327 20.87 -1.34 11.05
N LEU A 328 20.12 -0.23 11.06
CA LEU A 328 19.97 0.64 12.23
C LEU A 328 18.97 0.11 13.26
N ASN A 329 18.02 -0.74 12.85
CA ASN A 329 16.99 -1.27 13.74
C ASN A 329 17.36 -2.61 14.40
N TYR A 330 18.64 -2.99 14.36
CA TYR A 330 19.16 -4.20 14.99
C TYR A 330 19.14 -4.06 16.53
N ILE A 331 18.00 -4.40 17.13
CA ILE A 331 17.72 -4.24 18.57
C ILE A 331 18.18 -5.47 19.39
N TYR A 332 18.30 -6.65 18.79
CA TYR A 332 18.42 -7.91 19.54
C TYR A 332 19.82 -8.50 19.69
N ILE A 333 20.81 -8.04 18.94
CA ILE A 333 22.21 -8.41 19.14
C ILE A 333 22.96 -7.10 19.38
N GLY A 334 23.43 -6.96 20.61
CA GLY A 334 24.00 -5.74 21.16
C GLY A 334 24.99 -5.08 20.20
N LYS A 335 24.84 -3.75 20.11
CA LYS A 335 25.66 -2.82 19.32
C LYS A 335 25.59 -3.10 17.82
N SER A 336 24.82 -2.27 17.12
CA SER A 336 24.97 -2.07 15.67
C SER A 336 26.48 -1.97 15.37
N TYR A 337 27.01 -2.85 14.50
CA TYR A 337 28.43 -2.88 14.12
C TYR A 337 28.93 -1.48 13.68
N ARG A 338 28.02 -0.62 13.24
CA ARG A 338 28.24 0.78 12.85
C ARG A 338 28.52 1.75 14.02
N VAL A 339 28.03 1.50 15.23
CA VAL A 339 28.26 2.40 16.37
C VAL A 339 29.60 2.10 17.05
N ASN A 340 30.05 0.84 16.99
CA ASN A 340 31.27 0.42 17.67
C ASN A 340 32.55 0.66 16.84
N ARG A 341 32.45 0.93 15.54
CA ARG A 341 33.61 1.10 14.63
C ARG A 341 33.68 2.43 13.87
N TYR A 342 32.69 3.32 13.99
CA TYR A 342 32.65 4.55 13.19
C TYR A 342 32.63 5.79 14.07
N ILE A 343 33.67 6.61 13.91
CA ILE A 343 33.78 7.95 14.51
C ILE A 343 32.75 8.85 13.80
N PRO A 344 31.96 9.66 14.53
CA PRO A 344 31.04 10.60 13.92
C PRO A 344 31.84 11.67 13.19
N SER A 345 31.83 11.62 11.85
CA SER A 345 32.25 12.67 10.91
C SER A 345 33.48 13.50 11.33
N GLU A 346 34.65 13.18 10.76
CA GLU A 346 35.53 14.28 10.37
C GLU A 346 34.76 15.08 9.30
N ASP A 347 34.42 16.33 9.64
CA ASP A 347 34.06 17.31 8.63
C ASP A 347 35.20 17.36 7.62
N ILE A 348 34.91 16.93 6.39
CA ILE A 348 35.84 17.11 5.28
C ILE A 348 35.79 18.61 5.00
N MET A 349 36.69 19.31 5.67
CA MET A 349 37.05 20.68 5.34
C MET A 349 37.61 20.67 3.92
N ASP A 350 37.06 21.57 3.11
CA ASP A 350 37.41 21.89 1.73
C ASP A 350 37.18 20.84 0.63
N LEU A 351 35.99 20.93 0.03
CA LEU A 351 35.64 20.37 -1.28
C LEU A 351 36.52 20.93 -2.43
N GLN A 352 37.21 22.04 -2.20
CA GLN A 352 38.06 22.72 -3.17
C GLN A 352 39.35 21.92 -3.47
N GLU A 353 39.91 21.20 -2.48
CA GLU A 353 41.20 20.52 -2.62
C GLU A 353 41.13 19.21 -3.44
N VAL A 354 39.92 18.65 -3.59
CA VAL A 354 39.69 17.39 -4.34
C VAL A 354 39.43 17.65 -5.83
N LEU A 355 39.16 18.89 -6.24
CA LEU A 355 38.89 19.25 -7.63
C LEU A 355 40.16 19.60 -8.43
N ASP A 356 41.31 19.79 -7.77
CA ASP A 356 42.58 20.20 -8.39
C ASP A 356 43.63 19.07 -8.49
N LYS A 357 43.24 17.80 -8.39
CA LYS A 357 44.08 16.63 -8.72
C LYS A 357 43.30 15.65 -9.59
#